data_AF-A0A1Q6IKR1-F1
#
_entry.id   AF-A0A1Q6IKR1-F1
#
_cell.length_a   1.000
_cell.length_b   1.000
_cell.length_c   1.000
_cell.angle_alpha   90.00
_cell.angle_beta   90.00
_cell.angle_gamma   90.00
#
_symmetry.space_group_name_H-M   'P 1'
#
loop_
_entity.id
_entity.type
_entity.pdbx_description
1 polymer ?
#
loop_
_entity_poly.entity_id
_entity_poly.type
_entity_poly.pdbx_seq_one_letter_code
_entity_poly.pdbx_strand_id
1 'polypeptide(L)'
;MRKLFVCMLGIILLAACHSESDFSGEGTAEVSLCLLADPSFVKTKAIDVLAYQNVDNYTVELSKDGTIFETVKYGDMELAKKLEPGNYSIRAYYGENVAAGYDKLYVEGSQTFNLVKGDNREVKFTCVPANVKVNIKFEDNFFEFYSDCKVNLSTRHLSVPFVMAKEDVDKDAFFKADAAGETLTLTFDLKDKQGVTVSPENFGEQVVSIKPRDFLTITIKPKMIDVEGGKIDGITVTIDDSVTIQEYPIEIPDEFLPGEDTEVGN
;
A
#
# COMPACT_ATOMS: atom_id res chain seq x y z
N MET A 1 -78.13 -24.87 24.75
CA MET A 1 -78.55 -24.26 23.48
C MET A 1 -77.40 -23.44 22.91
N ARG A 2 -77.13 -23.67 21.63
CA ARG A 2 -76.09 -23.07 20.79
C ARG A 2 -76.39 -21.59 20.52
N LYS A 3 -75.39 -20.70 20.57
CA LYS A 3 -75.00 -19.81 19.47
C LYS A 3 -73.74 -18.99 19.77
N LEU A 4 -72.99 -18.84 18.70
CA LEU A 4 -71.67 -18.26 18.48
C LEU A 4 -71.81 -16.75 18.16
N PHE A 5 -70.88 -15.90 18.60
CA PHE A 5 -70.51 -14.60 17.99
C PHE A 5 -69.21 -14.12 18.69
N VAL A 6 -67.99 -14.36 18.17
CA VAL A 6 -67.25 -13.69 17.08
C VAL A 6 -66.77 -12.27 17.43
N CYS A 7 -65.43 -12.13 17.38
CA CYS A 7 -64.58 -10.94 17.21
C CYS A 7 -64.67 -9.77 18.21
N MET A 8 -63.54 -9.43 18.85
CA MET A 8 -62.60 -8.44 18.31
C MET A 8 -61.35 -8.37 19.19
N LEU A 9 -60.20 -8.72 18.63
CA LEU A 9 -58.87 -8.59 19.24
C LEU A 9 -58.40 -7.15 18.96
N GLY A 10 -58.38 -6.30 20.00
CA GLY A 10 -57.87 -4.93 19.91
C GLY A 10 -56.35 -4.92 19.92
N ILE A 11 -55.76 -4.82 18.73
CA ILE A 11 -54.33 -4.49 18.55
C ILE A 11 -54.18 -3.00 18.80
N ILE A 12 -53.52 -2.63 19.90
CA ILE A 12 -53.05 -1.27 20.14
C ILE A 12 -51.81 -1.07 19.25
N LEU A 13 -52.02 -0.50 18.06
CA LEU A 13 -50.94 0.07 17.26
C LEU A 13 -50.51 1.37 17.96
N LEU A 14 -49.40 1.32 18.68
CA LEU A 14 -48.65 2.53 18.98
C LEU A 14 -48.08 3.06 17.65
N ALA A 15 -48.75 4.06 17.10
CA ALA A 15 -48.20 4.92 16.06
C ALA A 15 -47.00 5.67 16.66
N ALA A 16 -45.80 5.13 16.49
CA ALA A 16 -44.59 5.92 16.63
C ALA A 16 -44.56 6.90 15.46
N CYS A 17 -44.56 8.19 15.81
CA CYS A 17 -44.52 9.33 14.90
C CYS A 17 -43.58 9.09 13.72
N HIS A 18 -44.18 9.01 12.54
CA HIS A 18 -43.54 9.41 11.30
C HIS A 18 -43.21 10.89 11.46
N SER A 19 -41.92 11.24 11.61
CA SER A 19 -41.49 12.62 11.38
C SER A 19 -41.48 12.82 9.88
N GLU A 20 -42.65 13.08 9.29
CA GLU A 20 -42.71 13.78 8.01
C GLU A 20 -42.17 15.18 8.29
N SER A 21 -40.90 15.40 7.95
CA SER A 21 -40.38 16.76 7.89
C SER A 21 -41.05 17.44 6.70
N ASP A 22 -41.86 18.44 6.99
CA ASP A 22 -42.46 19.34 6.01
C ASP A 22 -41.41 19.78 4.99
N PHE A 23 -41.51 19.23 3.77
CA PHE A 23 -40.76 19.67 2.61
C PHE A 23 -41.29 21.05 2.19
N SER A 24 -40.76 22.07 2.86
CA SER A 24 -40.86 23.47 2.45
C SER A 24 -39.53 23.83 1.80
N GLY A 25 -39.57 23.99 0.48
CA GLY A 25 -38.38 24.07 -0.34
C GLY A 25 -37.55 25.34 -0.10
N GLU A 26 -36.30 25.13 0.25
CA GLU A 26 -35.18 25.89 -0.30
C GLU A 26 -34.30 24.90 -1.05
N GLY A 27 -33.75 25.31 -2.20
CA GLY A 27 -33.24 24.44 -3.25
C GLY A 27 -31.98 23.61 -2.95
N THR A 28 -31.82 23.05 -1.76
CA THR A 28 -30.67 22.24 -1.32
C THR A 28 -30.95 20.74 -1.37
N ALA A 29 -29.89 19.95 -1.42
CA ALA A 29 -29.85 18.50 -1.25
C ALA A 29 -29.26 18.15 0.12
N GLU A 30 -29.69 17.04 0.71
CA GLU A 30 -29.11 16.48 1.94
C GLU A 30 -28.13 15.36 1.59
N VAL A 31 -26.94 15.42 2.17
CA VAL A 31 -25.89 14.41 1.99
C VAL A 31 -25.46 13.87 3.35
N SER A 32 -25.39 12.54 3.47
CA SER A 32 -24.72 11.85 4.57
C SER A 32 -23.41 11.23 4.11
N LEU A 33 -22.38 11.29 4.95
CA LEU A 33 -21.04 10.80 4.65
C LEU A 33 -20.72 9.53 5.44
N CYS A 34 -20.22 8.52 4.76
CA CYS A 34 -19.79 7.25 5.35
C CYS A 34 -18.38 6.89 4.86
N LEU A 35 -17.38 7.20 5.68
CA LEU A 35 -16.00 6.85 5.42
C LEU A 35 -15.68 5.46 5.98
N LEU A 36 -15.05 4.62 5.15
CA LEU A 36 -14.43 3.37 5.57
C LEU A 36 -12.92 3.45 5.39
N ALA A 37 -12.17 2.69 6.19
CA ALA A 37 -10.73 2.50 6.00
C ALA A 37 -10.42 1.01 5.88
N ASP A 38 -9.73 0.65 4.80
CA ASP A 38 -9.13 -0.67 4.59
C ASP A 38 -7.63 -0.51 4.36
N PRO A 39 -6.84 -0.39 5.43
CA PRO A 39 -5.38 -0.27 5.38
C PRO A 39 -4.68 -1.58 4.98
N SER A 40 -5.41 -2.62 4.57
CA SER A 40 -4.82 -3.88 4.16
C SER A 40 -4.13 -3.78 2.80
N PHE A 41 -2.95 -4.38 2.75
CA PHE A 41 -2.30 -4.76 1.51
C PHE A 41 -2.92 -6.08 1.06
N VAL A 42 -2.92 -6.34 -0.25
CA VAL A 42 -3.67 -7.45 -0.87
C VAL A 42 -3.42 -8.79 -0.16
N LYS A 43 -2.25 -8.96 0.45
CA LYS A 43 -1.77 -10.25 0.98
C LYS A 43 -1.16 -10.21 2.40
N THR A 44 -1.15 -9.04 3.08
CA THR A 44 -0.72 -8.93 4.49
C THR A 44 -1.62 -7.97 5.30
N LYS A 45 -2.04 -8.44 6.48
CA LYS A 45 -2.87 -7.68 7.44
C LYS A 45 -2.09 -7.14 8.64
N ALA A 46 -0.79 -7.44 8.73
CA ALA A 46 0.05 -7.04 9.85
C ALA A 46 0.75 -5.72 9.54
N ILE A 47 0.10 -4.64 9.96
CA ILE A 47 0.66 -3.32 10.24
C ILE A 47 0.26 -3.08 11.71
N ASP A 48 0.88 -2.17 12.44
CA ASP A 48 0.22 -1.64 13.64
C ASP A 48 -0.98 -0.78 13.18
N VAL A 49 -2.03 -1.48 12.73
CA VAL A 49 -3.08 -0.96 11.85
C VAL A 49 -4.13 -0.15 12.60
N LEU A 50 -4.10 -0.16 13.93
CA LEU A 50 -5.19 0.39 14.74
C LEU A 50 -5.40 1.88 14.46
N ALA A 51 -4.31 2.64 14.28
CA ALA A 51 -4.39 4.06 13.97
C ALA A 51 -5.01 4.33 12.59
N TYR A 52 -4.75 3.46 11.60
CA TYR A 52 -5.27 3.58 10.23
C TYR A 52 -6.66 2.97 10.06
N GLN A 53 -7.13 2.14 10.99
CA GLN A 53 -8.52 1.68 11.02
C GLN A 53 -9.46 2.70 11.66
N ASN A 54 -8.93 3.58 12.51
CA ASN A 54 -9.71 4.65 13.12
C ASN A 54 -9.95 5.78 12.11
N VAL A 55 -11.14 5.78 11.50
CA VAL A 55 -11.55 6.77 10.49
C VAL A 55 -11.58 8.20 11.05
N ASP A 56 -11.72 8.39 12.37
CA ASP A 56 -11.74 9.72 12.98
C ASP A 56 -10.42 10.50 12.78
N ASN A 57 -9.32 9.77 12.60
CA ASN A 57 -8.00 10.34 12.35
C ASN A 57 -7.83 10.92 10.94
N TYR A 58 -8.73 10.61 10.01
CA TYR A 58 -8.60 10.99 8.61
C TYR A 58 -8.91 12.48 8.41
N THR A 59 -8.11 13.13 7.59
CA THR A 59 -8.44 14.46 7.07
C THR A 59 -9.37 14.29 5.87
N VAL A 60 -10.46 15.04 5.83
CA VAL A 60 -11.46 15.06 4.78
C VAL A 60 -11.45 16.42 4.09
N GLU A 61 -11.41 16.42 2.77
CA GLU A 61 -11.54 17.58 1.90
C GLU A 61 -12.80 17.45 1.05
N LEU A 62 -13.69 18.44 1.14
CA LEU A 62 -14.85 18.57 0.26
C LEU A 62 -14.59 19.69 -0.74
N SER A 63 -14.91 19.41 -2.00
CA SER A 63 -14.78 20.37 -3.09
C SER A 63 -16.03 20.41 -3.95
N LYS A 64 -16.33 21.61 -4.48
CA LYS A 64 -17.38 21.86 -5.46
C LYS A 64 -16.72 22.42 -6.72
N ASP A 65 -16.96 21.78 -7.86
CA ASP A 65 -16.38 22.17 -9.16
C ASP A 65 -14.84 22.40 -9.10
N GLY A 66 -14.14 21.56 -8.34
CA GLY A 66 -12.68 21.60 -8.16
C GLY A 66 -12.16 22.56 -7.09
N THR A 67 -13.01 23.38 -6.49
CA THR A 67 -12.62 24.29 -5.40
C THR A 67 -12.90 23.65 -4.05
N ILE A 68 -11.87 23.43 -3.22
CA ILE A 68 -12.01 22.94 -1.84
C ILE A 68 -12.66 24.05 -1.01
N PHE A 69 -13.77 23.74 -0.34
CA PHE A 69 -14.47 24.67 0.54
C PHE A 69 -14.47 24.23 2.00
N GLU A 70 -14.10 22.98 2.30
CA GLU A 70 -14.01 22.45 3.65
C GLU A 70 -12.86 21.45 3.77
N THR A 71 -12.08 21.59 4.84
CA THR A 71 -11.02 20.65 5.25
C THR A 71 -11.13 20.43 6.75
N VAL A 72 -11.42 19.20 7.17
CA VAL A 72 -11.73 18.88 8.58
C VAL A 72 -11.31 17.44 8.92
N LYS A 73 -11.12 17.11 10.19
CA LYS A 73 -10.99 15.71 10.62
C LYS A 73 -12.35 15.03 10.58
N TYR A 74 -12.39 13.77 10.15
CA TYR A 74 -13.65 13.02 10.06
C TYR A 74 -14.36 12.93 11.42
N GLY A 75 -13.62 12.75 12.52
CA GLY A 75 -14.19 12.69 13.88
C GLY A 75 -14.79 14.01 14.36
N ASP A 76 -14.41 15.13 13.76
CA ASP A 76 -14.93 16.47 14.08
C ASP A 76 -15.99 16.95 13.05
N MET A 77 -16.31 16.11 12.06
CA MET A 77 -17.15 16.49 10.93
C MET A 77 -18.64 16.26 11.21
N GLU A 78 -19.48 17.21 10.79
CA GLU A 78 -20.92 16.97 10.68
C GLU A 78 -21.19 15.97 9.55
N LEU A 79 -21.62 14.75 9.91
CA LEU A 79 -21.80 13.66 8.93
C LEU A 79 -22.97 13.87 7.98
N ALA A 80 -23.95 14.70 8.35
CA ALA A 80 -25.10 15.07 7.52
C ALA A 80 -25.06 16.58 7.24
N LYS A 81 -25.10 16.95 5.95
CA LYS A 81 -24.97 18.34 5.50
C LYS A 81 -26.01 18.67 4.43
N LYS A 82 -26.49 19.90 4.45
CA LYS A 82 -27.29 20.47 3.36
C LYS A 82 -26.37 21.20 2.38
N LEU A 83 -26.36 20.76 1.14
CA LEU A 83 -25.52 21.29 0.07
C LEU A 83 -26.39 21.75 -1.10
N GLU A 84 -25.96 22.78 -1.83
CA GLU A 84 -26.64 23.16 -3.07
C GLU A 84 -26.45 22.09 -4.16
N PRO A 85 -27.37 21.98 -5.13
CA PRO A 85 -27.16 21.20 -6.34
C PRO A 85 -25.85 21.56 -7.04
N GLY A 86 -25.16 20.55 -7.57
CA GLY A 86 -23.86 20.73 -8.21
C GLY A 86 -23.01 19.46 -8.21
N ASN A 87 -21.80 19.60 -8.76
CA ASN A 87 -20.82 18.51 -8.77
C ASN A 87 -19.85 18.68 -7.60
N TYR A 88 -19.74 17.62 -6.82
CA TYR A 88 -18.88 17.57 -5.66
C TYR A 88 -17.85 16.46 -5.79
N SER A 89 -16.72 16.65 -5.12
CA SER A 89 -15.74 15.60 -4.86
C SER A 89 -15.39 15.62 -3.38
N ILE A 90 -15.38 14.44 -2.78
CA ILE A 90 -14.86 14.20 -1.44
C ILE A 90 -13.55 13.42 -1.58
N ARG A 91 -12.54 13.82 -0.81
CA ARG A 91 -11.28 13.10 -0.63
C ARG A 91 -11.03 12.95 0.85
N ALA A 92 -10.61 11.78 1.30
CA ALA A 92 -10.11 11.58 2.65
C ALA A 92 -8.73 10.91 2.61
N TYR A 93 -7.89 11.24 3.58
CA TYR A 93 -6.56 10.68 3.69
C TYR A 93 -6.01 10.67 5.12
N TYR A 94 -5.08 9.76 5.37
CA TYR A 94 -4.33 9.66 6.62
C TYR A 94 -2.91 9.15 6.37
N GLY A 95 -1.94 9.64 7.16
CA GLY A 95 -0.51 9.40 6.97
C GLY A 95 0.21 10.50 6.17
N GLU A 96 1.44 10.21 5.76
CA GLU A 96 2.32 11.18 5.08
C GLU A 96 2.50 10.82 3.59
N ASN A 97 2.07 11.72 2.69
CA ASN A 97 2.20 11.52 1.25
C ASN A 97 3.62 11.89 0.76
N VAL A 98 4.58 10.99 1.01
CA VAL A 98 5.98 11.11 0.58
C VAL A 98 6.32 10.05 -0.47
N ALA A 99 7.43 10.25 -1.20
CA ALA A 99 7.83 9.35 -2.28
C ALA A 99 8.19 7.94 -1.77
N ALA A 100 8.97 7.86 -0.69
CA ALA A 100 9.23 6.63 0.03
C ALA A 100 9.63 6.90 1.48
N GLY A 101 9.44 5.92 2.36
CA GLY A 101 9.96 5.98 3.72
C GLY A 101 9.52 4.80 4.60
N TYR A 102 10.27 4.58 5.67
CA TYR A 102 9.87 3.66 6.74
C TYR A 102 8.73 4.26 7.56
N ASP A 103 7.74 3.45 7.92
CA ASP A 103 6.58 3.87 8.72
C ASP A 103 5.76 5.02 8.10
N LYS A 104 5.91 5.25 6.78
CA LYS A 104 5.22 6.30 6.01
C LYS A 104 4.03 5.76 5.21
N LEU A 105 3.24 4.88 5.81
CA LEU A 105 1.98 4.44 5.19
C LEU A 105 1.09 5.66 4.94
N TYR A 106 0.55 5.76 3.74
CA TYR A 106 -0.41 6.76 3.33
C TYR A 106 -1.62 6.07 2.71
N VAL A 107 -2.79 6.37 3.27
CA VAL A 107 -4.06 5.78 2.89
C VAL A 107 -4.94 6.91 2.39
N GLU A 108 -5.55 6.75 1.22
CA GLU A 108 -6.46 7.74 0.66
C GLU A 108 -7.64 7.09 -0.06
N GLY A 109 -8.69 7.88 -0.21
CA GLY A 109 -9.89 7.51 -0.95
C GLY A 109 -10.61 8.76 -1.41
N SER A 110 -11.28 8.67 -2.54
CA SER A 110 -12.05 9.79 -3.08
C SER A 110 -13.28 9.32 -3.83
N GLN A 111 -14.31 10.16 -3.86
CA GLN A 111 -15.53 9.91 -4.62
C GLN A 111 -16.07 11.22 -5.19
N THR A 112 -16.46 11.18 -6.46
CA THR A 112 -17.20 12.26 -7.10
C THR A 112 -18.69 11.94 -7.12
N PHE A 113 -19.52 12.94 -6.90
CA PHE A 113 -20.97 12.79 -6.91
C PHE A 113 -21.65 14.08 -7.36
N ASN A 114 -22.80 13.93 -8.01
CA ASN A 114 -23.66 15.03 -8.41
C ASN A 114 -24.88 15.07 -7.48
N LEU A 115 -25.29 16.27 -7.08
CA LEU A 115 -26.49 16.52 -6.30
C LEU A 115 -27.49 17.30 -7.14
N VAL A 116 -28.74 16.85 -7.15
CA VAL A 116 -29.89 17.59 -7.69
C VAL A 116 -30.83 18.03 -6.56
N LYS A 117 -31.71 18.97 -6.86
CA LYS A 117 -32.62 19.56 -5.86
C LYS A 117 -33.51 18.48 -5.24
N GLY A 118 -33.54 18.43 -3.91
CA GLY A 118 -34.35 17.48 -3.15
C GLY A 118 -33.72 16.10 -2.97
N ASP A 119 -32.47 15.90 -3.40
CA ASP A 119 -31.73 14.67 -3.13
C ASP A 119 -31.58 14.45 -1.62
N ASN A 120 -31.66 13.17 -1.23
CA ASN A 120 -31.16 12.66 0.05
C ASN A 120 -30.23 11.48 -0.28
N ARG A 121 -28.91 11.70 -0.12
CA ARG A 121 -27.89 10.80 -0.65
C ARG A 121 -26.86 10.43 0.40
N GLU A 122 -26.60 9.13 0.55
CA GLU A 122 -25.41 8.64 1.26
C GLU A 122 -24.23 8.54 0.29
N VAL A 123 -23.10 9.13 0.68
CA VAL A 123 -21.82 9.08 -0.02
C VAL A 123 -20.89 8.18 0.79
N LYS A 124 -20.74 6.95 0.29
CA LYS A 124 -19.93 5.91 0.91
C LYS A 124 -18.70 5.63 0.08
N PHE A 125 -17.52 5.72 0.71
CA PHE A 125 -16.25 5.48 0.05
C PHE A 125 -15.22 4.92 1.05
N THR A 126 -14.21 4.24 0.51
CA THR A 126 -13.20 3.55 1.31
C THR A 126 -11.83 4.12 1.00
N CYS A 127 -11.07 4.46 2.04
CA CYS A 127 -9.65 4.78 1.93
C CYS A 127 -8.84 3.48 1.95
N VAL A 128 -7.91 3.35 1.01
CA VAL A 128 -6.98 2.21 0.88
C VAL A 128 -5.55 2.70 0.72
N PRO A 129 -4.52 1.87 1.00
CA PRO A 129 -3.13 2.26 0.80
C PRO A 129 -2.88 2.77 -0.62
N ALA A 130 -2.31 3.95 -0.74
CA ALA A 130 -1.80 4.50 -2.01
C ALA A 130 -0.33 4.12 -2.25
N ASN A 131 0.25 3.35 -1.32
CA ASN A 131 1.63 2.88 -1.39
C ASN A 131 1.72 1.42 -1.81
N VAL A 132 2.93 1.04 -2.19
CA VAL A 132 3.44 -0.32 -2.22
C VAL A 132 4.26 -0.53 -0.94
N LYS A 133 4.08 -1.67 -0.27
CA LYS A 133 4.92 -2.07 0.86
C LYS A 133 6.07 -2.93 0.33
N VAL A 134 7.29 -2.64 0.76
CA VAL A 134 8.50 -3.36 0.33
C VAL A 134 9.32 -3.76 1.56
N ASN A 135 9.74 -5.03 1.59
CA ASN A 135 10.74 -5.53 2.53
C ASN A 135 11.89 -6.18 1.74
N ILE A 136 13.06 -6.22 2.36
CA ILE A 136 14.18 -7.02 1.87
C ILE A 136 14.50 -8.16 2.83
N LYS A 137 15.03 -9.25 2.29
CA LYS A 137 15.57 -10.39 3.03
C LYS A 137 16.83 -10.89 2.37
N PHE A 138 17.78 -11.35 3.17
CA PHE A 138 18.95 -12.08 2.70
C PHE A 138 18.79 -13.54 3.13
N GLU A 139 19.17 -14.48 2.27
CA GLU A 139 19.24 -15.90 2.65
C GLU A 139 20.32 -16.12 3.73
N ASP A 140 20.12 -17.11 4.59
CA ASP A 140 20.97 -17.33 5.76
C ASP A 140 22.46 -17.47 5.40
N ASN A 141 22.76 -18.14 4.28
CA ASN A 141 24.12 -18.34 3.79
C ASN A 141 24.67 -17.16 2.97
N PHE A 142 23.88 -16.11 2.70
CA PHE A 142 24.31 -15.00 1.85
C PHE A 142 25.59 -14.34 2.39
N PHE A 143 25.61 -14.07 3.69
CA PHE A 143 26.76 -13.45 4.36
C PHE A 143 27.89 -14.44 4.66
N GLU A 144 27.79 -15.71 4.27
CA GLU A 144 28.93 -16.63 4.23
C GLU A 144 29.84 -16.35 3.03
N PHE A 145 29.31 -15.66 2.01
CA PHE A 145 29.98 -15.40 0.74
C PHE A 145 30.25 -13.92 0.47
N TYR A 146 29.41 -13.03 0.99
CA TYR A 146 29.54 -11.58 0.82
C TYR A 146 29.65 -10.89 2.19
N SER A 147 30.31 -9.73 2.23
CA SER A 147 30.40 -8.93 3.48
C SER A 147 29.27 -7.92 3.62
N ASP A 148 28.74 -7.44 2.49
CA ASP A 148 27.73 -6.39 2.43
C ASP A 148 26.95 -6.45 1.12
N CYS A 149 25.69 -6.02 1.17
CA CYS A 149 24.86 -5.82 -0.02
C CYS A 149 23.83 -4.73 0.28
N LYS A 150 23.83 -3.68 -0.54
CA LYS A 150 22.81 -2.63 -0.51
C LYS A 150 21.90 -2.77 -1.71
N VAL A 151 20.61 -2.58 -1.50
CA VAL A 151 19.58 -2.58 -2.54
C VAL A 151 19.15 -1.14 -2.75
N ASN A 152 19.37 -0.62 -3.94
CA ASN A 152 18.99 0.72 -4.36
C ASN A 152 17.66 0.62 -5.14
N LEU A 153 16.60 1.17 -4.57
CA LEU A 153 15.25 1.13 -5.13
C LEU A 153 14.90 2.49 -5.75
N SER A 154 14.52 2.49 -7.02
CA SER A 154 14.18 3.70 -7.76
C SER A 154 12.78 3.60 -8.35
N THR A 155 12.03 4.70 -8.26
CA THR A 155 10.73 4.89 -8.92
C THR A 155 10.69 6.29 -9.51
N ARG A 156 9.67 6.61 -10.31
CA ARG A 156 9.54 7.95 -10.90
C ARG A 156 9.28 9.06 -9.86
N HIS A 157 8.83 8.68 -8.66
CA HIS A 157 8.56 9.61 -7.55
C HIS A 157 9.82 9.94 -6.73
N LEU A 158 10.89 9.15 -6.88
CA LEU A 158 12.15 9.32 -6.18
C LEU A 158 13.14 10.13 -7.02
N SER A 159 13.73 11.17 -6.42
CA SER A 159 14.80 11.95 -7.04
C SER A 159 16.18 11.32 -6.82
N VAL A 160 16.32 10.48 -5.79
CA VAL A 160 17.49 9.66 -5.48
C VAL A 160 17.02 8.25 -5.09
N PRO A 161 17.80 7.20 -5.36
CA PRO A 161 17.44 5.85 -4.96
C PRO A 161 17.20 5.75 -3.45
N PHE A 162 16.16 5.03 -3.05
CA PHE A 162 15.94 4.64 -1.67
C PHE A 162 16.81 3.41 -1.39
N VAL A 163 17.71 3.51 -0.42
CA VAL A 163 18.70 2.46 -0.14
C VAL A 163 18.25 1.63 1.04
N MET A 164 18.21 0.31 0.87
CA MET A 164 17.97 -0.65 1.95
C MET A 164 19.19 -1.57 2.10
N ALA A 165 19.58 -1.87 3.32
CA ALA A 165 20.73 -2.74 3.62
C ALA A 165 20.38 -3.77 4.69
N LYS A 166 21.36 -4.59 5.11
CA LYS A 166 21.15 -5.69 6.08
C LYS A 166 20.50 -5.23 7.40
N GLU A 167 20.75 -4.00 7.84
CA GLU A 167 20.14 -3.39 9.03
C GLU A 167 18.66 -3.01 8.86
N ASP A 168 18.15 -3.08 7.63
CA ASP A 168 16.76 -2.78 7.26
C ASP A 168 15.94 -4.04 6.96
N VAL A 169 16.52 -5.22 7.15
CA VAL A 169 15.78 -6.48 7.12
C VAL A 169 14.61 -6.39 8.11
N ASP A 170 13.44 -6.88 7.68
CA ASP A 170 12.16 -6.83 8.39
C ASP A 170 11.56 -5.43 8.62
N LYS A 171 12.15 -4.35 8.08
CA LYS A 171 11.52 -3.02 8.08
C LYS A 171 10.58 -2.85 6.90
N ASP A 172 9.42 -2.27 7.19
CA ASP A 172 8.41 -1.90 6.19
C ASP A 172 8.72 -0.55 5.56
N ALA A 173 9.20 -0.57 4.32
CA ALA A 173 9.30 0.62 3.49
C ALA A 173 8.03 0.79 2.66
N PHE A 174 7.47 1.99 2.66
CA PHE A 174 6.29 2.34 1.87
C PHE A 174 6.70 3.26 0.74
N PHE A 175 6.43 2.83 -0.50
CA PHE A 175 6.74 3.59 -1.71
C PHE A 175 5.45 4.12 -2.31
N LYS A 176 5.40 5.40 -2.67
CA LYS A 176 4.30 5.96 -3.44
C LYS A 176 4.21 5.26 -4.78
N ALA A 177 2.99 4.88 -5.16
CA ALA A 177 2.73 4.22 -6.43
C ALA A 177 1.56 4.89 -7.16
N ASP A 178 1.64 4.90 -8.48
CA ASP A 178 0.57 5.39 -9.33
C ASP A 178 -0.65 4.47 -9.36
N ALA A 179 -1.84 5.05 -9.43
CA ALA A 179 -3.09 4.29 -9.57
C ALA A 179 -3.12 3.38 -10.82
N ALA A 180 -2.42 3.76 -11.90
CA ALA A 180 -2.31 2.96 -13.12
C ALA A 180 -1.20 1.87 -13.05
N GLY A 181 -0.39 1.88 -11.99
CA GLY A 181 0.85 1.11 -11.86
C GLY A 181 2.06 1.85 -12.41
N GLU A 182 3.25 1.48 -11.92
CA GLU A 182 4.54 2.01 -12.36
C GLU A 182 5.65 0.97 -12.20
N THR A 183 6.88 1.35 -12.55
CA THR A 183 8.05 0.49 -12.45
C THR A 183 8.89 0.84 -11.22
N LEU A 184 9.21 -0.20 -10.44
CA LEU A 184 10.24 -0.19 -9.42
C LEU A 184 11.50 -0.82 -10.01
N THR A 185 12.57 -0.04 -10.07
CA THR A 185 13.89 -0.48 -10.52
C THR A 185 14.77 -0.76 -9.31
N LEU A 186 15.45 -1.90 -9.30
CA LEU A 186 16.40 -2.29 -8.27
C LEU A 186 17.79 -2.39 -8.88
N THR A 187 18.74 -1.73 -8.24
CA THR A 187 20.18 -1.98 -8.43
C THR A 187 20.81 -2.35 -7.10
N PHE A 188 22.02 -2.89 -7.14
CA PHE A 188 22.61 -3.50 -5.98
C PHE A 188 24.08 -3.10 -5.88
N ASP A 189 24.51 -2.74 -4.68
CA ASP A 189 25.93 -2.51 -4.36
C ASP A 189 26.41 -3.68 -3.52
N LEU A 190 27.11 -4.63 -4.15
CA LEU A 190 27.59 -5.86 -3.52
C LEU A 190 29.06 -5.75 -3.12
N LYS A 191 29.43 -6.31 -1.98
CA LYS A 191 30.83 -6.41 -1.55
C LYS A 191 31.22 -7.85 -1.23
N ASP A 192 32.37 -8.28 -1.73
CA ASP A 192 32.98 -9.55 -1.39
C ASP A 192 33.40 -9.61 0.10
N LYS A 193 33.97 -10.73 0.54
CA LYS A 193 34.42 -10.91 1.93
C LYS A 193 35.54 -9.96 2.36
N GLN A 194 36.31 -9.48 1.40
CA GLN A 194 37.42 -8.56 1.58
C GLN A 194 36.95 -7.10 1.62
N GLY A 195 35.67 -6.85 1.33
CA GLY A 195 35.04 -5.54 1.34
C GLY A 195 35.19 -4.78 0.02
N VAL A 196 35.65 -5.45 -1.04
CA VAL A 196 35.79 -4.89 -2.39
C VAL A 196 34.42 -4.93 -3.07
N THR A 197 34.07 -3.83 -3.73
CA THR A 197 32.86 -3.78 -4.55
C THR A 197 32.99 -4.74 -5.72
N VAL A 198 32.01 -5.63 -5.86
CA VAL A 198 31.93 -6.58 -6.96
C VAL A 198 30.65 -6.32 -7.74
N SER A 199 30.75 -6.34 -9.06
CA SER A 199 29.61 -6.19 -9.97
C SER A 199 29.50 -7.47 -10.79
N PRO A 200 28.58 -8.38 -10.42
CA PRO A 200 28.31 -9.57 -11.21
C PRO A 200 27.98 -9.24 -12.69
N GLU A 201 28.37 -10.09 -13.65
CA GLU A 201 27.99 -10.01 -15.06
C GLU A 201 26.48 -10.29 -15.19
N ASN A 202 25.75 -9.46 -15.94
CA ASN A 202 24.28 -9.48 -15.95
C ASN A 202 23.60 -9.07 -14.62
N PHE A 203 24.31 -8.45 -13.69
CA PHE A 203 23.74 -7.73 -12.52
C PHE A 203 23.02 -6.43 -12.89
N GLY A 204 22.43 -6.40 -14.08
CA GLY A 204 21.69 -5.25 -14.56
C GLY A 204 20.52 -4.93 -13.65
N GLU A 205 19.93 -3.79 -13.93
CA GLU A 205 18.72 -3.31 -13.28
C GLU A 205 17.63 -4.38 -13.29
N GLN A 206 17.13 -4.74 -12.11
CA GLN A 206 15.94 -5.58 -11.99
C GLN A 206 14.72 -4.67 -11.98
N VAL A 207 13.73 -4.98 -12.81
CA VAL A 207 12.52 -4.16 -12.94
C VAL A 207 11.30 -4.97 -12.58
N VAL A 208 10.46 -4.41 -11.72
CA VAL A 208 9.18 -5.00 -11.33
C VAL A 208 8.07 -3.97 -11.48
N SER A 209 6.91 -4.42 -11.95
CA SER A 209 5.72 -3.58 -12.02
C SER A 209 5.05 -3.55 -10.65
N ILE A 210 4.71 -2.37 -10.17
CA ILE A 210 4.11 -2.14 -8.86
C ILE A 210 2.84 -1.29 -8.98
N LYS A 211 1.85 -1.55 -8.14
CA LYS A 211 0.64 -0.73 -7.99
C LYS A 211 0.30 -0.54 -6.50
N PRO A 212 -0.49 0.48 -6.15
CA PRO A 212 -0.98 0.65 -4.79
C PRO A 212 -1.56 -0.64 -4.21
N ARG A 213 -1.30 -0.86 -2.92
CA ARG A 213 -1.67 -2.05 -2.13
C ARG A 213 -0.88 -3.33 -2.42
N ASP A 214 0.09 -3.31 -3.33
CA ASP A 214 1.02 -4.43 -3.48
C ASP A 214 1.97 -4.53 -2.28
N PHE A 215 2.36 -5.77 -1.97
CA PHE A 215 3.38 -6.07 -0.97
C PHE A 215 4.45 -6.94 -1.62
N LEU A 216 5.68 -6.43 -1.66
CA LEU A 216 6.84 -7.11 -2.22
C LEU A 216 7.82 -7.49 -1.11
N THR A 217 8.25 -8.75 -1.13
CA THR A 217 9.45 -9.20 -0.40
C THR A 217 10.55 -9.50 -1.41
N ILE A 218 11.63 -8.71 -1.38
CA ILE A 218 12.81 -8.90 -2.22
C ILE A 218 13.77 -9.79 -1.44
N THR A 219 13.95 -11.03 -1.88
CA THR A 219 14.89 -11.97 -1.28
C THR A 219 16.15 -12.06 -2.13
N ILE A 220 17.30 -11.82 -1.50
CA ILE A 220 18.61 -11.86 -2.12
C ILE A 220 19.30 -13.15 -1.68
N LYS A 221 19.70 -13.98 -2.66
CA LYS A 221 20.31 -15.30 -2.46
C LYS A 221 21.67 -15.37 -3.16
N PRO A 222 22.68 -16.10 -2.67
CA PRO A 222 23.86 -16.40 -3.48
C PRO A 222 23.51 -17.40 -4.60
N LYS A 223 24.08 -17.23 -5.80
CA LYS A 223 23.99 -18.20 -6.91
C LYS A 223 25.26 -19.06 -6.89
N MET A 224 25.12 -20.36 -6.68
CA MET A 224 26.24 -21.32 -6.70
C MET A 224 26.30 -22.02 -8.07
N ILE A 225 27.51 -22.28 -8.59
CA ILE A 225 27.70 -23.22 -9.70
C ILE A 225 28.22 -24.54 -9.12
N ASP A 226 27.63 -25.65 -9.57
CA ASP A 226 28.14 -26.99 -9.33
C ASP A 226 29.44 -27.23 -10.14
N VAL A 227 30.57 -26.83 -9.55
CA VAL A 227 31.91 -27.30 -9.93
C VAL A 227 32.57 -27.94 -8.71
N GLU A 228 33.48 -28.89 -8.93
CA GLU A 228 34.27 -29.53 -7.87
C GLU A 228 35.07 -28.44 -7.11
N GLY A 229 34.57 -28.04 -5.93
CA GLY A 229 35.08 -26.87 -5.17
C GLY A 229 34.05 -25.78 -4.85
N GLY A 230 32.83 -25.83 -5.41
CA GLY A 230 31.73 -24.94 -5.04
C GLY A 230 31.97 -23.46 -5.34
N LYS A 231 32.29 -23.11 -6.59
CA LYS A 231 32.44 -21.71 -7.01
C LYS A 231 31.09 -21.00 -7.01
N ILE A 232 31.11 -19.73 -6.63
CA ILE A 232 29.94 -18.84 -6.60
C ILE A 232 29.91 -18.10 -7.92
N ASP A 233 28.74 -17.83 -8.45
CA ASP A 233 28.54 -17.13 -9.73
C ASP A 233 27.59 -15.96 -9.53
N GLY A 234 27.56 -15.32 -8.37
CA GLY A 234 26.69 -14.17 -8.15
C GLY A 234 25.56 -14.40 -7.19
N ILE A 235 24.42 -13.82 -7.55
CA ILE A 235 23.24 -13.79 -6.68
C ILE A 235 22.00 -14.19 -7.48
N THR A 236 20.93 -14.56 -6.80
CA THR A 236 19.61 -14.71 -7.38
C THR A 236 18.69 -13.78 -6.61
N VAL A 237 17.95 -12.94 -7.33
CA VAL A 237 16.93 -12.08 -6.72
C VAL A 237 15.59 -12.75 -6.94
N THR A 238 14.91 -13.04 -5.84
CA THR A 238 13.53 -13.53 -5.86
C THR A 238 12.62 -12.44 -5.35
N ILE A 239 11.70 -11.99 -6.19
CA ILE A 239 10.65 -11.05 -5.78
C ILE A 239 9.39 -11.87 -5.52
N ASP A 240 8.99 -11.93 -4.26
CA ASP A 240 7.74 -12.56 -3.84
C ASP A 240 6.67 -11.48 -3.67
N ASP A 241 5.70 -11.47 -4.60
CA ASP A 241 4.52 -10.61 -4.54
C ASP A 241 3.34 -11.27 -3.81
N SER A 242 3.55 -12.45 -3.20
CA SER A 242 2.64 -13.34 -2.48
C SER A 242 1.56 -14.08 -3.29
N VAL A 243 1.71 -14.20 -4.62
CA VAL A 243 1.09 -15.27 -5.48
C VAL A 243 2.00 -15.64 -6.67
N THR A 244 3.05 -14.87 -6.98
CA THR A 244 3.98 -15.18 -8.09
C THR A 244 5.41 -14.95 -7.62
N ILE A 245 6.23 -16.01 -7.76
CA ILE A 245 7.67 -15.96 -7.53
C ILE A 245 8.32 -15.62 -8.86
N GLN A 246 9.00 -14.49 -8.94
CA GLN A 246 9.86 -14.16 -10.08
C GLN A 246 11.32 -14.37 -9.68
N GLU A 247 11.99 -15.29 -10.37
CA GLU A 247 13.41 -15.58 -10.18
C GLU A 247 14.23 -14.89 -11.26
N TYR A 248 15.22 -14.10 -10.82
CA TYR A 248 16.17 -13.43 -11.70
C TYR A 248 17.59 -13.93 -11.35
N PRO A 249 18.17 -14.84 -12.16
CA PRO A 249 19.54 -15.30 -11.96
C PRO A 249 20.54 -14.22 -12.39
N ILE A 250 21.59 -14.02 -11.59
CA ILE A 250 22.69 -13.07 -11.87
C ILE A 250 24.01 -13.86 -11.83
N GLU A 251 24.90 -13.65 -12.80
CA GLU A 251 26.19 -14.36 -12.98
C GLU A 251 27.38 -13.50 -12.47
N ILE A 252 28.48 -14.02 -11.91
CA ILE A 252 29.67 -13.21 -11.48
C ILE A 252 30.82 -13.47 -12.46
N PRO A 253 31.55 -12.44 -12.94
CA PRO A 253 32.72 -12.65 -13.76
C PRO A 253 33.79 -13.36 -12.92
N ASP A 254 34.42 -14.38 -13.51
CA ASP A 254 35.40 -15.27 -12.86
C ASP A 254 36.53 -14.54 -12.11
N GLU A 255 36.87 -13.31 -12.52
CA GLU A 255 37.95 -12.49 -11.94
C GLU A 255 37.68 -11.96 -10.53
N PHE A 256 36.42 -12.02 -10.06
CA PHE A 256 36.00 -11.58 -8.72
C PHE A 256 35.68 -12.74 -7.77
N LEU A 257 35.96 -13.96 -8.18
CA LEU A 257 35.85 -15.13 -7.32
C LEU A 257 37.06 -15.15 -6.36
N PRO A 258 36.87 -15.49 -5.07
CA PRO A 258 38.00 -15.68 -4.17
C PRO A 258 38.93 -16.73 -4.79
N GLY A 259 40.15 -16.32 -5.10
CA GLY A 259 41.09 -17.09 -5.91
C GLY A 259 41.36 -18.47 -5.33
N GLU A 260 41.51 -19.46 -6.23
CA GLU A 260 42.20 -20.70 -5.90
C GLU A 260 43.59 -20.34 -5.38
N ASP A 261 43.90 -20.75 -4.15
CA ASP A 261 45.28 -20.84 -3.70
C ASP A 261 46.01 -21.78 -4.67
N THR A 262 46.73 -21.19 -5.64
CA THR A 262 47.68 -21.95 -6.44
C THR A 262 48.79 -22.37 -5.49
N GLU A 263 48.72 -23.59 -4.97
CA GLU A 263 49.89 -24.27 -4.42
C GLU A 263 50.94 -24.34 -5.54
N VAL A 264 51.93 -23.45 -5.46
CA VAL A 264 53.15 -23.57 -6.26
C VAL A 264 53.97 -24.69 -5.64
N GLY A 265 53.68 -25.92 -6.04
CA GLY A 265 54.51 -27.09 -5.75
C GLY A 265 55.73 -27.11 -6.66
N ASN A 266 56.89 -26.76 -6.10
CA ASN A 266 58.21 -27.23 -6.54
C ASN A 266 58.57 -28.51 -5.80
#